data_AF-A0A954PX90-F1
#
_entry.id   AF-A0A954PX90-F1
#
_cell.length_a   1.000
_cell.length_b   1.000
_cell.length_c   1.000
_cell.angle_alpha   90.00
_cell.angle_beta   90.00
_cell.angle_gamma   90.00
#
_symmetry.space_group_name_H-M   'P 1'
#
loop_
_entity.id
_entity.type
_entity.pdbx_description
1 polymer ?
#
loop_
_entity_poly.entity_id
_entity_poly.type
_entity_poly.pdbx_seq_one_letter_code
_entity_poly.pdbx_strand_id
1 'polypeptide(L)'
;MSESSITQILNQLREADNDEERQVAAAKLYRCYRGQVEQIARGRLTPGGGLADEEDVAQSAFRSFFDRIETGQLDALVTGGQAWAILAKLTRNKTIDSVRYDNTL
;
A
#
# COMPACT_ATOMS: atom_id res chain seq x y z
N MET A 1 -1.46 -1.25 -17.07
CA MET A 1 -0.04 -0.97 -16.74
C MET A 1 0.72 -2.28 -16.78
N SER A 2 1.95 -2.28 -17.30
CA SER A 2 2.82 -3.47 -17.39
C SER A 2 3.60 -3.67 -16.09
N GLU A 3 4.01 -4.91 -15.80
CA GLU A 3 4.93 -5.26 -14.70
C GLU A 3 6.22 -4.43 -14.76
N SER A 4 6.79 -4.25 -15.96
CA SER A 4 8.01 -3.46 -16.17
C SER A 4 7.84 -2.00 -15.75
N SER A 5 6.65 -1.43 -15.94
CA SER A 5 6.35 -0.04 -15.53
C SER A 5 6.29 0.11 -14.01
N ILE A 6 5.80 -0.90 -13.29
CA ILE A 6 5.77 -0.88 -11.82
C ILE A 6 7.17 -1.03 -11.26
N THR A 7 7.96 -1.97 -11.78
CA THR A 7 9.37 -2.14 -11.38
C THR A 7 10.16 -0.85 -11.56
N GLN A 8 9.91 -0.10 -12.64
CA GLN A 8 10.54 1.21 -12.86
C GLN A 8 10.11 2.25 -11.80
N ILE A 9 8.83 2.29 -11.42
CA ILE A 9 8.34 3.20 -10.36
C ILE A 9 8.97 2.84 -9.00
N LEU A 10 9.15 1.55 -8.71
CA LEU A 10 9.80 1.09 -7.48
C LEU A 10 11.28 1.49 -7.44
N ASN A 11 11.99 1.43 -8.57
CA ASN A 11 13.36 1.93 -8.65
C ASN A 11 13.42 3.44 -8.43
N GLN A 12 12.51 4.21 -9.05
CA GLN A 12 12.40 5.65 -8.82
C GLN A 12 12.17 6.00 -7.34
N LEU A 13 11.39 5.20 -6.59
CA LEU A 13 11.19 5.41 -5.16
C LEU A 13 12.46 5.19 -4.32
N ARG A 14 13.29 4.24 -4.73
CA ARG A 14 14.54 3.87 -4.02
C ARG A 14 15.66 4.85 -4.32
N GLU A 15 15.76 5.27 -5.57
CA GLU A 15 16.80 6.14 -6.10
C GLU A 15 16.46 7.62 -5.99
N ALA A 16 15.29 7.98 -5.46
CA ALA A 16 14.88 9.37 -5.30
C ALA A 16 15.89 10.14 -4.45
N ASP A 17 16.52 11.15 -5.05
CA ASP A 17 17.54 11.99 -4.42
C ASP A 17 16.92 13.01 -3.44
N ASN A 18 15.63 13.30 -3.62
CA ASN A 18 14.89 14.27 -2.82
C ASN A 18 13.42 13.83 -2.60
N ASP A 19 12.75 14.54 -1.69
CA ASP A 19 11.37 14.23 -1.31
C ASP A 19 10.36 14.47 -2.43
N GLU A 20 10.61 15.42 -3.35
CA GLU A 20 9.70 15.70 -4.47
C GLU A 20 9.67 14.52 -5.46
N GLU A 21 10.83 14.01 -5.85
CA GLU A 21 10.95 12.82 -6.72
C GLU A 21 10.29 11.59 -6.08
N ARG A 22 10.52 11.42 -4.78
CA ARG A 22 9.90 10.35 -3.99
C ARG A 22 8.39 10.46 -4.00
N GLN A 23 7.83 11.65 -3.75
CA GLN A 23 6.40 11.89 -3.77
C GLN A 23 5.79 11.64 -5.14
N VAL A 24 6.47 12.06 -6.22
CA VAL A 24 6.03 11.80 -7.59
C VAL A 24 5.97 10.30 -7.89
N ALA A 25 7.01 9.55 -7.50
CA ALA A 25 7.04 8.10 -7.70
C ALA A 25 6.00 7.38 -6.82
N ALA A 26 5.82 7.82 -5.57
CA ALA A 26 4.79 7.31 -4.66
C ALA A 26 3.39 7.54 -5.22
N ALA A 27 3.10 8.73 -5.74
CA ALA A 27 1.81 9.07 -6.34
C ALA A 27 1.51 8.22 -7.58
N LYS A 28 2.52 7.94 -8.42
CA LYS A 28 2.37 7.02 -9.56
C LYS A 28 2.01 5.61 -9.10
N LEU A 29 2.70 5.08 -8.10
CA LEU A 29 2.44 3.74 -7.55
C LEU A 29 1.05 3.67 -6.91
N TYR A 30 0.71 4.70 -6.13
CA TYR A 30 -0.60 4.85 -5.49
C TYR A 30 -1.72 4.81 -6.53
N ARG A 31 -1.63 5.60 -7.60
CA ARG A 31 -2.62 5.60 -8.69
C ARG A 31 -2.77 4.24 -9.36
N CYS A 32 -1.71 3.44 -9.45
CA CYS A 32 -1.76 2.11 -10.04
C CYS A 32 -2.52 1.11 -9.16
N TYR A 33 -2.30 1.14 -7.86
CA TYR A 33 -2.81 0.10 -6.96
C TYR A 33 -4.00 0.51 -6.07
N ARG A 34 -4.31 1.80 -5.95
CA ARG A 34 -5.36 2.34 -5.06
C ARG A 34 -6.67 1.57 -5.20
N GLY A 35 -7.22 1.48 -6.41
CA GLY A 35 -8.52 0.85 -6.63
C GLY A 35 -8.53 -0.65 -6.27
N GLN A 36 -7.43 -1.37 -6.50
CA GLN A 36 -7.33 -2.78 -6.14
C GLN A 36 -7.17 -2.97 -4.62
N VAL A 37 -6.43 -2.08 -3.96
CA VAL A 37 -6.27 -2.06 -2.50
C VAL A 37 -7.61 -1.74 -1.82
N GLU A 38 -8.32 -0.71 -2.27
CA GLU A 38 -9.65 -0.36 -1.75
C GLU A 38 -10.66 -1.49 -1.96
N GLN A 39 -10.60 -2.20 -3.10
CA GLN A 39 -11.46 -3.36 -3.34
C GLN A 39 -11.17 -4.50 -2.34
N ILE A 40 -9.90 -4.74 -2.00
CA ILE A 40 -9.53 -5.74 -0.97
C ILE A 40 -10.02 -5.30 0.41
N ALA A 41 -9.88 -4.03 0.75
CA ALA A 41 -10.35 -3.48 2.02
C ALA A 41 -11.88 -3.61 2.11
N ARG A 42 -12.61 -3.15 1.09
CA ARG A 42 -14.08 -3.22 1.03
C ARG A 42 -14.62 -4.65 1.12
N GLY A 43 -13.96 -5.61 0.47
CA GLY A 43 -14.36 -7.03 0.55
C GLY A 43 -14.13 -7.65 1.93
N ARG A 44 -13.43 -6.97 2.85
CA ARG A 44 -13.15 -7.43 4.21
C ARG A 44 -13.82 -6.60 5.30
N LEU A 45 -14.08 -5.32 5.03
CA LEU A 45 -14.86 -4.49 5.93
C LEU A 45 -16.31 -4.96 5.88
N THR A 46 -16.85 -5.36 7.03
CA THR A 46 -18.28 -5.65 7.16
C THR A 46 -19.07 -4.34 7.09
N PRO A 47 -20.20 -4.29 6.36
CA PRO A 47 -21.07 -3.11 6.36
C PRO A 47 -21.48 -2.76 7.80
N GLY A 48 -21.12 -1.56 8.27
CA GLY A 48 -21.44 -1.07 9.62
C GLY A 48 -20.47 -1.47 10.74
N GLY A 49 -19.34 -2.11 10.42
CA GLY A 49 -18.35 -2.55 11.40
C GLY A 49 -17.03 -1.81 11.30
N GLY A 50 -17.00 -0.55 11.71
CA GLY A 50 -15.77 0.14 12.11
C GLY A 50 -15.67 1.63 11.82
N LEU A 51 -14.75 2.32 12.52
CA LEU A 51 -14.47 3.75 12.35
C LEU A 51 -13.63 4.06 11.09
N ALA A 52 -12.93 3.06 10.54
CA ALA A 52 -12.09 3.19 9.35
C ALA A 52 -12.83 2.71 8.11
N ASP A 53 -12.86 3.54 7.07
CA ASP A 53 -13.38 3.17 5.75
C ASP A 53 -12.29 2.48 4.89
N GLU A 54 -12.65 2.06 3.67
CA GLU A 54 -11.70 1.44 2.74
C GLU A 54 -10.52 2.35 2.36
N GLU A 55 -10.71 3.66 2.39
CA GLU A 55 -9.72 4.66 2.03
C GLU A 55 -8.69 4.82 3.16
N ASP A 56 -9.13 4.81 4.41
CA ASP A 56 -8.25 4.81 5.59
C ASP A 56 -7.35 3.57 5.64
N VAL A 57 -7.93 2.40 5.37
CA VAL A 57 -7.18 1.13 5.30
C VAL A 57 -6.17 1.19 4.15
N ALA A 58 -6.57 1.71 2.99
CA ALA A 58 -5.68 1.87 1.85
C ALA A 58 -4.51 2.80 2.17
N GLN A 59 -4.77 3.99 2.71
CA GLN A 59 -3.74 4.95 3.11
C GLN A 59 -2.76 4.36 4.11
N SER A 60 -3.25 3.64 5.13
CA SER A 60 -2.41 2.98 6.13
C SER A 60 -1.51 1.89 5.54
N ALA A 61 -2.04 1.11 4.58
CA ALA A 61 -1.28 0.09 3.86
C ALA A 61 -0.18 0.71 2.98
N PHE A 62 -0.50 1.76 2.22
CA PHE A 62 0.48 2.48 1.40
C PHE A 62 1.56 3.15 2.24
N ARG A 63 1.19 3.79 3.35
CA ARG A 63 2.15 4.39 4.28
C ARG A 63 3.14 3.35 4.82
N SER A 64 2.62 2.21 5.27
CA SER A 64 3.46 1.10 5.74
C SER A 64 4.34 0.50 4.64
N PHE A 65 3.89 0.55 3.39
CA PHE A 65 4.65 0.06 2.24
C PHE A 65 5.80 1.02 1.90
N PHE A 66 5.54 2.32 1.81
CA PHE A 66 6.56 3.32 1.50
C PHE A 66 7.63 3.42 2.60
N ASP A 67 7.23 3.39 3.86
CA ASP A 67 8.15 3.36 5.01
C ASP A 67 9.13 2.17 4.93
N ARG A 68 8.66 1.01 4.47
CA ARG A 68 9.52 -0.18 4.26
C ARG A 68 10.46 -0.06 3.07
N ILE A 69 10.11 0.73 2.05
CA ILE A 69 11.03 1.06 0.96
C ILE A 69 12.11 2.01 1.47
N GLU A 70 11.70 3.07 2.18
CA GLU A 70 12.60 4.09 2.73
C GLU A 70 13.61 3.52 3.73
N THR A 71 13.16 2.60 4.59
CA THR A 71 14.02 1.94 5.58
C THR A 71 14.83 0.78 5.00
N GLY A 72 14.73 0.50 3.69
CA GLY A 72 15.44 -0.59 3.02
C GLY A 72 14.98 -2.00 3.42
N GLN A 73 13.83 -2.12 4.10
CA GLN A 73 13.26 -3.43 4.47
C GLN A 73 12.68 -4.20 3.28
N LEU A 74 12.38 -3.50 2.18
CA LEU A 74 12.12 -4.11 0.89
C LEU A 74 13.39 -4.09 0.06
N ASP A 75 13.96 -5.27 -0.20
CA ASP A 75 15.13 -5.44 -1.05
C ASP A 75 14.92 -4.74 -2.41
N ALA A 76 16.01 -4.26 -3.02
CA ALA A 76 16.05 -3.67 -4.36
C ALA A 76 15.45 -4.62 -5.42
N LEU A 77 15.37 -5.92 -5.14
CA LEU A 77 14.80 -6.94 -6.02
C LEU A 77 13.27 -7.02 -6.02
N VAL A 78 12.54 -6.28 -5.16
CA VAL A 78 11.06 -6.34 -5.18
C VAL A 78 10.55 -5.89 -6.56
N THR A 79 9.95 -6.84 -7.29
CA THR A 79 9.33 -6.63 -8.61
C THR A 79 7.90 -6.12 -8.47
N GLY A 80 7.29 -5.67 -9.58
CA GLY A 80 5.88 -5.24 -9.57
C GLY A 80 4.89 -6.28 -9.02
N GLY A 81 5.06 -7.57 -9.35
CA GLY A 81 4.22 -8.64 -8.80
C GLY A 81 4.40 -8.83 -7.29
N GLN A 82 5.63 -8.72 -6.80
CA GLN A 82 5.94 -8.82 -5.37
C GLN A 82 5.44 -7.59 -4.60
N ALA A 83 5.55 -6.38 -5.18
CA ALA A 83 5.02 -5.16 -4.60
C ALA A 83 3.50 -5.25 -4.40
N TRP A 84 2.78 -5.77 -5.40
CA TRP A 84 1.35 -6.05 -5.26
C TRP A 84 1.07 -7.05 -4.13
N ALA A 85 1.79 -8.17 -4.07
CA ALA A 85 1.58 -9.18 -3.03
C ALA A 85 1.80 -8.62 -1.61
N ILE A 86 2.81 -7.77 -1.43
CA ILE A 86 3.10 -7.09 -0.17
C ILE A 86 1.99 -6.09 0.18
N LEU A 87 1.59 -5.23 -0.76
CA LEU A 87 0.49 -4.28 -0.55
C LEU A 87 -0.79 -5.01 -0.18
N ALA A 88 -1.17 -6.04 -0.93
CA ALA A 88 -2.34 -6.85 -0.66
C ALA A 88 -2.29 -7.44 0.76
N LYS A 89 -1.14 -7.96 1.20
CA LYS A 89 -0.93 -8.50 2.56
C LYS A 89 -1.07 -7.41 3.63
N LEU A 90 -0.45 -6.25 3.43
CA LEU A 90 -0.54 -5.12 4.35
C LEU A 90 -2.00 -4.67 4.52
N THR A 91 -2.75 -4.55 3.42
CA THR A 91 -4.18 -4.22 3.44
C THR A 91 -4.97 -5.22 4.26
N ARG A 92 -4.75 -6.54 4.10
CA ARG A 92 -5.49 -7.55 4.90
C ARG A 92 -5.22 -7.40 6.39
N ASN A 93 -3.95 -7.20 6.76
CA ASN A 93 -3.56 -7.05 8.15
C ASN A 93 -4.20 -5.81 8.77
N LYS A 94 -4.18 -4.68 8.05
CA LYS A 94 -4.80 -3.42 8.50
C LYS A 94 -6.31 -3.56 8.68
N THR A 95 -7.02 -4.25 7.78
CA THR A 95 -8.46 -4.48 7.96
C THR A 95 -8.76 -5.35 9.18
N ILE A 96 -7.94 -6.37 9.46
CA ILE A 96 -8.11 -7.21 10.66
C ILE A 96 -7.87 -6.39 11.94
N ASP A 97 -6.84 -5.55 11.96
CA ASP A 97 -6.52 -4.72 13.11
C ASP A 97 -7.62 -3.67 13.37
N SER A 98 -8.18 -3.05 12.33
CA SER A 98 -9.33 -2.13 12.45
C SER A 98 -10.56 -2.83 13.04
N VAL A 99 -10.95 -3.99 12.50
CA VAL A 99 -12.10 -4.77 13.02
C VAL A 99 -11.90 -5.21 14.47
N ARG A 100 -10.66 -5.54 14.86
CA ARG A 100 -10.36 -5.94 16.25
C ARG A 100 -10.45 -4.77 17.22
N TYR A 101 -9.98 -3.59 16.84
CA TYR A 101 -10.01 -2.41 17.70
C TYR A 101 -11.45 -1.94 17.96
N ASP A 102 -12.31 -2.05 16.94
CA ASP A 102 -13.72 -1.66 17.04
C ASP A 102 -14.56 -2.63 17.88
N ASN A 103 -14.19 -3.91 17.97
CA ASN A 103 -14.94 -4.92 18.74
C ASN A 103 -14.57 -4.97 20.24
N THR A 104 -13.70 -4.06 20.69
CA THR A 104 -13.26 -3.90 22.09
C THR A 104 -13.83 -2.67 22.80
N LEU A 105 -14.80 -1.97 22.19
CA LEU A 105 -15.51 -0.82 22.76
C LEU A 105 -16.96 -1.16 23.10
#